data_AF-B4QNK2-F1
#
_entry.id   AF-B4QNK2-F1
#
_cell.length_a   1.000
_cell.length_b   1.000
_cell.length_c   1.000
_cell.angle_alpha   90.00
_cell.angle_beta   90.00
_cell.angle_gamma   90.00
#
_symmetry.space_group_name_H-M   'P 1'
#
loop_
_entity.id
_entity.type
_entity.pdbx_description
1 polymer ?
#
loop_
_entity_poly.entity_id
_entity_poly.type
_entity_poly.pdbx_seq_one_letter_code
_entity_poly.pdbx_strand_id
1 'polypeptide(L)'
;MSKRNITYVKPQEPSFLAKLKAEIGYKEGPTVETKRQRLDPQDQEDYDSEEDSREDEQPQVVVLRPGDLSAEEAKTEKLLASKELAEKRADLTQPIVFKQRVKQPSIEKKESQSETNRKSEKSSTSKSKKSKAASSKLSFNEDEEDETPED
;
A
#
# COMPACT_ATOMS: atom_id res chain seq x y z
N MET A 1 -35.19 48.61 4.09
CA MET A 1 -34.38 47.37 4.04
C MET A 1 -33.00 47.70 4.59
N SER A 2 -32.76 47.40 5.86
CA SER A 2 -31.49 47.70 6.52
C SER A 2 -30.37 46.82 5.93
N LYS A 3 -29.21 47.39 5.64
CA LYS A 3 -28.07 46.74 4.96
C LYS A 3 -27.50 45.64 5.86
N ARG A 4 -27.82 44.37 5.61
CA ARG A 4 -27.39 43.21 6.43
C ARG A 4 -26.13 42.49 5.88
N ASN A 5 -25.32 43.17 5.08
CA ASN A 5 -24.13 42.60 4.46
C ASN A 5 -22.89 43.13 5.18
N ILE A 6 -22.58 42.56 6.35
CA ILE A 6 -21.38 42.90 7.13
C ILE A 6 -20.30 41.86 6.79
N THR A 7 -19.23 42.31 6.14
CA THR A 7 -18.04 41.49 5.88
C THR A 7 -16.97 41.84 6.90
N TYR A 8 -16.44 40.84 7.60
CA TYR A 8 -15.32 41.02 8.51
C TYR A 8 -14.01 41.09 7.74
N VAL A 9 -13.27 42.19 7.89
CA VAL A 9 -11.90 42.36 7.36
C VAL A 9 -10.96 42.38 8.54
N LYS A 10 -10.05 41.39 8.62
CA LYS A 10 -9.04 41.32 9.68
C LYS A 10 -8.03 42.47 9.43
N PRO A 11 -7.87 43.44 10.35
CA PRO A 11 -6.89 44.52 10.19
C PRO A 11 -5.46 43.95 10.24
N GLN A 12 -4.54 44.66 9.62
CA GLN A 12 -3.12 44.28 9.63
C GLN A 12 -2.55 44.34 11.06
N GLU A 13 -1.73 43.35 11.41
CA GLU A 13 -1.08 43.33 12.71
C GLU A 13 -0.08 44.49 12.85
N PRO A 14 0.01 45.12 14.03
CA PRO A 14 0.97 46.17 14.28
C PRO A 14 2.41 45.62 14.23
N SER A 15 3.35 46.45 13.79
CA SER A 15 4.75 46.08 13.58
C SER A 15 5.44 45.49 14.81
N PHE A 16 5.03 45.90 16.02
CA PHE A 16 5.52 45.35 17.28
C PHE A 16 5.16 43.86 17.45
N LEU A 17 3.89 43.49 17.27
CA LEU A 17 3.44 42.10 17.40
C LEU A 17 4.02 41.21 16.31
N ALA A 18 4.18 41.74 15.09
CA ALA A 18 4.80 41.01 13.99
C ALA A 18 6.26 40.64 14.30
N LYS A 19 7.05 41.57 14.85
CA LYS A 19 8.45 41.32 15.27
C LYS A 19 8.51 40.30 16.40
N LEU A 20 7.67 40.43 17.41
CA LEU A 20 7.62 39.51 18.55
C LEU A 20 7.28 38.08 18.08
N LYS A 21 6.25 37.93 17.23
CA LYS A 21 5.85 36.63 16.68
C LYS A 21 6.96 35.98 15.84
N ALA A 22 7.70 36.78 15.08
CA ALA A 22 8.84 36.30 14.30
C ALA A 22 10.00 35.83 15.20
N GLU A 23 10.31 36.58 16.26
CA GLU A 23 11.39 36.25 17.21
C GLU A 23 11.10 34.97 18.01
N ILE A 24 9.84 34.76 18.41
CA ILE A 24 9.42 33.56 19.15
C ILE A 24 9.06 32.38 18.23
N GLY A 25 9.15 32.55 16.91
CA GLY A 25 8.80 31.51 15.93
C GLY A 25 7.32 31.10 15.96
N TYR A 26 6.42 32.03 16.27
CA TYR A 26 4.99 31.76 16.36
C TYR A 26 4.42 31.31 15.00
N LYS A 27 3.82 30.12 14.96
CA LYS A 27 3.06 29.62 13.82
C LYS A 27 1.57 29.70 14.17
N GLU A 28 0.79 30.38 13.34
CA GLU A 28 -0.66 30.45 13.52
C GLU A 28 -1.23 29.03 13.48
N GLY A 29 -2.02 28.68 14.50
CA GLY A 29 -2.58 27.34 14.64
C GLY A 29 -3.65 27.02 13.61
N PRO A 30 -4.20 25.79 13.62
CA PRO A 30 -5.27 25.40 12.72
C PRO A 30 -6.46 26.35 12.83
N THR A 31 -6.78 27.03 11.73
CA THR A 31 -7.91 27.97 11.66
C THR A 31 -9.19 27.21 11.29
N VAL A 32 -10.35 27.87 11.38
CA VAL A 32 -11.63 27.25 11.00
C VAL A 32 -11.64 26.75 9.56
N GLU A 33 -10.89 27.39 8.66
CA GLU A 33 -10.73 26.96 7.26
C GLU A 33 -10.01 25.61 7.14
N THR A 34 -9.10 25.29 8.06
CA THR A 34 -8.44 23.96 8.06
C THR A 34 -9.44 22.83 8.29
N LYS A 35 -10.56 23.08 8.98
CA LYS A 35 -11.65 22.09 9.14
C LYS A 35 -12.48 21.91 7.87
N ARG A 36 -12.43 22.88 6.95
CA ARG A 36 -13.16 22.87 5.67
C ARG A 36 -12.32 22.34 4.52
N GLN A 37 -11.02 22.17 4.74
CA GLN A 37 -10.12 21.60 3.77
C GLN A 37 -10.53 20.14 3.50
N ARG A 38 -10.68 19.79 2.22
CA ARG A 38 -10.83 18.39 1.84
C ARG A 38 -9.48 17.71 2.05
N LEU A 39 -9.47 16.63 2.83
CA LEU A 39 -8.31 15.77 2.97
C LEU A 39 -8.06 15.04 1.65
N ASP A 40 -6.80 14.80 1.33
CA ASP A 40 -6.45 13.97 0.18
C ASP A 40 -6.87 12.53 0.49
N PRO A 41 -7.34 11.77 -0.52
CA PRO A 41 -7.83 10.41 -0.30
C PRO A 41 -6.77 9.47 0.31
N GLN A 42 -5.47 9.77 0.14
CA GLN A 42 -4.38 9.03 0.77
C GLN A 42 -4.35 9.21 2.30
N ASP A 43 -4.69 10.39 2.81
CA ASP A 43 -4.74 10.66 4.25
C ASP A 43 -5.99 10.05 4.92
N GLN A 44 -6.93 9.54 4.12
CA GLN A 44 -8.19 8.97 4.57
C GLN A 44 -8.14 7.45 4.75
N GLU A 45 -7.27 6.76 4.00
CA GLU A 45 -7.13 5.29 4.09
C GLU A 45 -6.39 4.83 5.35
N ASP A 46 -5.53 5.67 5.92
CA ASP A 46 -4.80 5.36 7.16
C ASP A 46 -5.72 5.29 8.40
N TYR A 47 -6.92 5.87 8.34
CA TYR A 47 -7.87 5.83 9.46
C TYR A 47 -8.63 4.50 9.54
N ASP A 48 -8.98 3.90 8.39
CA ASP A 48 -9.84 2.71 8.36
C ASP A 48 -9.04 1.40 8.52
N SER A 49 -7.75 1.41 8.18
CA SER A 49 -6.92 0.19 8.23
C SER A 49 -6.34 -0.12 9.62
N GLU A 50 -6.24 0.88 10.50
CA GLU A 50 -5.63 0.75 11.83
C GLU A 50 -6.66 0.55 12.96
N GLU A 51 -7.94 0.85 12.71
CA GLU A 51 -9.00 0.79 13.73
C GLU A 51 -9.31 -0.67 14.13
N ASP A 52 -9.33 -1.60 13.17
CA ASP A 52 -9.58 -3.02 13.43
C ASP A 52 -8.42 -3.76 14.14
N SER A 53 -7.23 -3.15 14.21
CA SER A 53 -6.02 -3.79 14.73
C SER A 53 -5.68 -3.40 16.17
N ARG A 54 -6.39 -2.43 16.75
CA ARG A 54 -6.13 -1.97 18.12
C ARG A 54 -6.72 -2.93 19.15
N GLU A 55 -5.85 -3.58 19.91
CA GLU A 55 -6.26 -4.50 20.98
C GLU A 55 -7.12 -3.81 22.06
N ASP A 56 -6.86 -2.51 22.31
CA ASP A 56 -7.56 -1.69 23.31
C ASP A 56 -9.01 -1.34 22.92
N GLU A 57 -9.36 -1.44 21.63
CA GLU A 57 -10.70 -1.11 21.12
C GLU A 57 -11.61 -2.35 21.01
N GLN A 58 -11.08 -3.54 21.35
CA GLN A 58 -11.85 -4.78 21.32
C GLN A 58 -12.92 -4.81 22.43
N PRO A 59 -14.12 -5.33 22.16
CA PRO A 59 -15.19 -5.40 23.16
C PRO A 59 -14.83 -6.36 24.31
N GLN A 60 -15.27 -6.03 25.52
CA GLN A 60 -15.15 -6.91 26.67
C GLN A 60 -16.01 -8.17 26.48
N VAL A 61 -15.38 -9.33 26.51
CA VAL A 61 -16.08 -10.63 26.45
C VAL A 61 -16.49 -11.06 27.86
N VAL A 62 -17.76 -11.45 28.03
CA VAL A 62 -18.33 -11.96 29.29
C VAL A 62 -19.04 -13.28 29.02
N VAL A 63 -18.66 -14.34 29.74
CA VAL A 63 -19.26 -15.68 29.64
C VAL A 63 -20.46 -15.75 30.58
N LEU A 64 -21.66 -15.97 30.04
CA LEU A 64 -22.90 -16.01 30.82
C LEU A 64 -23.43 -17.44 30.99
N ARG A 65 -23.24 -18.29 29.99
CA ARG A 65 -23.75 -19.67 29.97
C ARG A 65 -22.61 -20.67 29.77
N PRO A 66 -22.75 -21.91 30.27
CA PRO A 66 -21.80 -22.97 29.97
C PRO A 66 -21.88 -23.31 28.47
N GLY A 67 -20.86 -22.90 27.71
CA GLY A 67 -20.79 -23.04 26.25
C GLY A 67 -20.45 -21.74 25.51
N ASP A 68 -20.51 -20.57 26.18
CA ASP A 68 -19.96 -19.35 25.58
C ASP A 68 -18.42 -19.39 25.67
N LEU A 69 -17.72 -18.96 24.61
CA LEU A 69 -16.26 -18.97 24.53
C LEU A 69 -15.64 -17.87 25.40
N SER A 70 -14.53 -18.18 26.03
CA SER A 70 -13.70 -17.17 26.70
C SER A 70 -12.96 -16.29 25.68
N ALA A 71 -12.45 -15.14 26.14
CA ALA A 71 -11.74 -14.19 25.28
C ALA A 71 -10.51 -14.81 24.59
N GLU A 72 -9.81 -15.73 25.27
CA GLU A 72 -8.63 -16.40 24.72
C GLU A 72 -9.03 -17.42 23.65
N GLU A 73 -10.02 -18.26 23.94
CA GLU A 73 -10.53 -19.26 23.00
C GLU A 73 -11.08 -18.60 21.72
N ALA A 74 -11.85 -17.52 21.86
CA ALA A 74 -12.37 -16.76 20.73
C ALA A 74 -11.25 -16.20 19.83
N LYS A 75 -10.13 -15.73 20.41
CA LYS A 75 -8.97 -15.28 19.64
C LYS A 75 -8.33 -16.44 18.87
N THR A 76 -8.19 -17.60 19.51
CA THR A 76 -7.60 -18.79 18.84
C THR A 76 -8.46 -19.28 17.69
N GLU A 77 -9.79 -19.34 17.86
CA GLU A 77 -10.70 -19.74 16.79
C GLU A 77 -10.70 -18.75 15.62
N LYS A 78 -10.67 -17.44 15.90
CA LYS A 78 -10.57 -16.41 14.86
C LYS A 78 -9.30 -16.59 14.02
N LEU A 79 -8.17 -16.93 14.65
CA LEU A 79 -6.90 -17.20 13.96
C LEU A 79 -6.94 -18.50 13.14
N LEU A 80 -7.63 -19.53 13.62
CA LEU A 80 -7.80 -20.78 12.86
C LEU A 80 -8.72 -20.57 11.66
N ALA A 81 -9.84 -19.86 11.85
CA ALA A 81 -10.77 -19.51 10.79
C ALA A 81 -10.11 -18.67 9.69
N SER A 82 -9.25 -17.72 10.04
CA SER A 82 -8.53 -16.91 9.04
C SER A 82 -7.54 -17.74 8.22
N LYS A 83 -6.84 -18.70 8.86
CA LYS A 83 -5.96 -19.66 8.17
C LYS A 83 -6.75 -20.57 7.23
N GLU A 84 -7.85 -21.12 7.72
CA GLU A 84 -8.72 -21.97 6.90
C GLU A 84 -9.30 -21.20 5.70
N LEU A 85 -9.67 -19.92 5.88
CA LEU A 85 -10.11 -19.05 4.78
C LEU A 85 -8.99 -18.76 3.76
N ALA A 86 -7.74 -18.64 4.21
CA ALA A 86 -6.60 -18.46 3.33
C ALA A 86 -6.24 -19.74 2.55
N GLU A 87 -6.46 -20.92 3.15
CA GLU A 87 -6.21 -22.23 2.53
C GLU A 87 -7.39 -22.71 1.66
N LYS A 88 -8.60 -22.19 1.90
CA LYS A 88 -9.78 -22.49 1.08
C LYS A 88 -9.52 -22.11 -0.37
N ARG A 89 -9.90 -23.03 -1.27
CA ARG A 89 -9.79 -22.81 -2.71
C ARG A 89 -10.59 -21.60 -3.13
N ALA A 90 -10.08 -20.88 -4.14
CA ALA A 90 -10.78 -19.74 -4.72
C ALA A 90 -12.16 -20.17 -5.22
N ASP A 91 -13.15 -19.32 -4.97
CA ASP A 91 -14.50 -19.50 -5.48
C ASP A 91 -14.52 -19.29 -7.00
N LEU A 92 -14.72 -20.38 -7.74
CA LEU A 92 -14.74 -20.38 -9.21
C LEU A 92 -16.04 -19.81 -9.79
N THR A 93 -17.05 -19.52 -8.95
CA THR A 93 -18.29 -18.89 -9.42
C THR A 93 -18.11 -17.40 -9.72
N GLN A 94 -17.09 -16.77 -9.14
CA GLN A 94 -16.80 -15.36 -9.33
C GLN A 94 -15.82 -15.12 -10.49
N PRO A 95 -16.04 -14.08 -11.31
CA PRO A 95 -15.13 -13.76 -12.41
C PRO A 95 -13.78 -13.27 -11.89
N ILE A 96 -12.69 -13.77 -12.50
CA ILE A 96 -11.32 -13.38 -12.16
C ILE A 96 -11.05 -11.97 -12.73
N VAL A 97 -10.82 -10.99 -11.84
CA VAL A 97 -10.46 -9.61 -12.23
C VAL A 97 -8.98 -9.35 -11.98
N PHE A 98 -8.24 -9.01 -13.05
CA PHE A 98 -6.83 -8.65 -12.96
C PHE A 98 -6.67 -7.19 -12.56
N LYS A 99 -6.11 -6.92 -11.37
CA LYS A 99 -5.71 -5.58 -10.94
C LYS A 99 -4.24 -5.32 -11.35
N GLN A 100 -3.97 -4.13 -11.87
CA GLN A 100 -2.61 -3.70 -12.16
C GLN A 100 -1.78 -3.66 -10.86
N ARG A 101 -0.58 -4.23 -10.87
CA ARG A 101 0.33 -4.22 -9.72
C ARG A 101 0.79 -2.78 -9.45
N VAL A 102 0.51 -2.26 -8.27
CA VAL A 102 1.09 -1.00 -7.79
C VAL A 102 2.51 -1.31 -7.33
N LYS A 103 3.51 -0.55 -7.80
CA LYS A 103 4.90 -0.71 -7.38
C LYS A 103 5.01 -0.30 -5.92
N GLN A 104 5.13 -1.26 -5.01
CA GLN A 104 5.46 -0.99 -3.62
C GLN A 104 6.88 -0.38 -3.55
N PRO A 105 7.13 0.62 -2.68
CA PRO A 105 8.49 1.06 -2.40
C PRO A 105 9.28 -0.11 -1.79
N SER A 106 10.48 -0.35 -2.30
CA SER A 106 11.32 -1.47 -1.89
C SER A 106 11.72 -1.35 -0.42
N ILE A 107 11.08 -2.14 0.45
CA ILE A 107 11.57 -2.38 1.81
C ILE A 107 12.73 -3.37 1.68
N GLU A 108 13.93 -2.89 1.99
CA GLU A 108 15.21 -3.61 1.91
C GLU A 108 15.21 -4.84 2.82
N LYS A 109 14.87 -6.02 2.26
CA LYS A 109 15.33 -7.29 2.82
C LYS A 109 16.69 -7.60 2.24
N LYS A 110 17.69 -7.61 3.12
CA LYS A 110 19.05 -8.08 2.86
C LYS A 110 19.01 -9.55 2.48
N GLU A 111 19.22 -9.84 1.21
CA GLU A 111 19.74 -11.13 0.75
C GLU A 111 20.98 -10.91 -0.10
N SER A 112 21.88 -11.86 0.08
CA SER A 112 23.26 -11.98 -0.38
C SER A 112 23.56 -11.53 -1.80
N GLN A 113 24.75 -10.94 -1.90
CA GLN A 113 25.45 -10.49 -3.09
C GLN A 113 25.49 -11.56 -4.21
N SER A 114 25.13 -11.15 -5.43
CA SER A 114 25.97 -11.44 -6.59
C SER A 114 26.06 -10.16 -7.45
N GLU A 115 27.23 -9.56 -7.38
CA GLU A 115 27.59 -8.37 -8.14
C GLU A 115 27.73 -8.72 -9.62
N THR A 116 27.26 -7.86 -10.52
CA THR A 116 28.05 -7.44 -11.69
C THR A 116 27.49 -6.15 -12.30
N ASN A 117 28.13 -5.06 -11.90
CA ASN A 117 28.43 -3.84 -12.66
C ASN A 117 27.40 -3.25 -13.64
N ARG A 118 26.71 -2.21 -13.17
CA ARG A 118 26.28 -1.09 -14.01
C ARG A 118 27.50 -0.21 -14.30
N LYS A 119 27.91 -0.10 -15.57
CA LYS A 119 28.63 1.08 -16.05
C LYS A 119 27.89 1.65 -17.25
N SER A 120 27.28 2.80 -16.98
CA SER A 120 26.72 3.72 -17.95
C SER A 120 27.81 4.20 -18.90
N GLU A 121 27.52 4.11 -20.20
CA GLU A 121 27.90 4.99 -21.32
C GLU A 121 27.61 4.15 -22.58
N LYS A 122 26.98 4.65 -23.63
CA LYS A 122 27.64 5.64 -24.48
C LYS A 122 26.70 6.16 -25.59
N SER A 123 26.96 7.41 -25.93
CA SER A 123 26.65 8.17 -27.14
C SER A 123 26.13 7.42 -28.38
N SER A 124 25.17 8.08 -29.01
CA SER A 124 24.79 8.15 -30.43
C SER A 124 25.73 7.57 -31.51
N THR A 125 25.07 7.10 -32.58
CA THR A 125 25.57 6.68 -33.91
C THR A 125 26.12 5.24 -33.92
N SER A 126 25.76 4.32 -34.81
CA SER A 126 25.33 4.40 -36.21
C SER A 126 24.69 3.05 -36.65
N LYS A 127 24.05 3.08 -37.82
CA LYS A 127 23.27 2.02 -38.49
C LYS A 127 23.99 0.66 -38.61
N SER A 128 23.27 -0.44 -38.37
CA SER A 128 23.36 -1.67 -39.19
C SER A 128 22.15 -2.59 -38.99
N LYS A 129 22.00 -3.53 -39.92
CA LYS A 129 20.73 -4.06 -40.44
C LYS A 129 20.17 -5.24 -39.64
N LYS A 130 18.85 -5.38 -39.77
CA LYS A 130 17.98 -6.52 -39.45
C LYS A 130 18.59 -7.90 -39.72
N SER A 131 18.63 -8.76 -38.70
CA SER A 131 18.31 -10.19 -38.79
C SER A 131 18.18 -10.79 -37.38
N LYS A 132 16.96 -11.01 -36.88
CA LYS A 132 16.72 -11.95 -35.79
C LYS A 132 16.03 -13.17 -36.41
N ALA A 133 16.83 -14.15 -36.80
CA ALA A 133 16.35 -15.52 -36.91
C ALA A 133 15.96 -15.96 -35.49
N ALA A 134 14.74 -16.47 -35.33
CA ALA A 134 14.28 -17.01 -34.06
C ALA A 134 15.04 -18.30 -33.76
N SER A 135 16.12 -18.21 -32.99
CA SER A 135 16.70 -19.39 -32.36
C SER A 135 15.81 -19.76 -31.17
N SER A 136 15.14 -20.90 -31.29
CA SER A 136 14.23 -21.52 -30.32
C SER A 136 14.59 -21.21 -28.86
N LYS A 137 13.61 -20.71 -28.10
CA LYS A 137 13.70 -20.53 -26.63
C LYS A 137 13.21 -21.74 -25.85
N LEU A 138 13.01 -22.87 -26.53
CA LEU A 138 12.58 -24.11 -25.94
C LEU A 138 13.55 -25.18 -26.45
N SER A 139 14.61 -25.41 -25.69
CA SER A 139 15.41 -26.63 -25.81
C SER A 139 14.73 -27.72 -24.98
N PHE A 140 13.57 -28.18 -25.45
CA PHE A 140 13.07 -29.47 -24.98
C PHE A 140 13.83 -30.55 -25.75
N ASN A 141 14.36 -31.48 -24.98
CA ASN A 141 15.15 -32.62 -25.39
C ASN A 141 14.44 -33.43 -26.49
N GLU A 142 14.79 -33.19 -27.74
CA GLU A 142 14.37 -33.98 -28.92
C GLU A 142 15.41 -35.10 -29.13
N ASP A 143 15.62 -35.92 -28.10
CA ASP A 143 16.45 -37.12 -28.19
C ASP A 143 16.07 -38.12 -27.08
N GLU A 144 14.80 -38.52 -27.05
CA GLU A 144 14.36 -39.71 -26.32
C GLU A 144 13.14 -40.35 -27.02
N GLU A 145 13.26 -40.63 -28.31
CA GLU A 145 12.38 -41.56 -29.02
C GLU A 145 13.20 -42.25 -30.14
N ASP A 146 13.17 -43.59 -30.13
CA ASP A 146 13.69 -44.56 -31.11
C ASP A 146 15.13 -45.12 -30.97
N GLU A 147 15.30 -46.15 -30.12
CA GLU A 147 15.97 -47.40 -30.54
C GLU A 147 15.57 -48.59 -29.63
N THR A 148 14.41 -49.20 -29.89
CA THR A 148 14.15 -50.61 -29.54
C THR A 148 14.50 -51.48 -30.76
N PRO A 149 15.63 -52.20 -30.79
CA PRO A 149 15.82 -53.27 -31.76
C PRO A 149 15.13 -54.55 -31.27
N GLU A 150 14.08 -54.98 -31.97
CA GLU A 150 13.67 -56.39 -32.02
C GLU A 150 14.64 -57.16 -32.92
N ASP A 151 15.39 -58.10 -32.33
CA ASP A 151 15.60 -59.49 -32.81
C ASP A 151 16.37 -60.31 -31.76
#